data_AF-A0A9R1AC11-F1
#
_entry.id   AF-A0A9R1AC11-F1
#
_cell.length_a   1.000
_cell.length_b   1.000
_cell.length_c   1.000
_cell.angle_alpha   90.00
_cell.angle_beta   90.00
_cell.angle_gamma   90.00
#
_symmetry.space_group_name_H-M   'P 1'
#
loop_
_entity.id
_entity.type
_entity.pdbx_description
1 polymer ?
#
loop_
_entity_poly.entity_id
_entity_poly.type
_entity_poly.pdbx_seq_one_letter_code
_entity_poly.pdbx_strand_id
1 'polypeptide(L)'
;MQFEKLLGPLHVKSAMAELSRSERGDDGESVKFSELFYGRHFNVVFIGTTLFALQQLSGINSVFYFSSTVFRSVGVPSSLANICMGIANLLGSIIAMLLMDKLGRKMLLVGSFFFMAFSMGLQAIGANRHLGSASVYLSVGGILLFVLAFSLGAGPVPGLLLPEIFPNKIRAKAMALCMSVHNFFVSLLFLRLLEQLGPQVLYTMFSSACVVGAIFVRRHVVETKGKTLQEIEVSLLQTQ
;
A
#
# COMPACT_ATOMS: atom_id res chain seq x y z
N MET A 1 -34.17 -3.60 5.96
CA MET A 1 -35.12 -4.52 5.29
C MET A 1 -34.49 -5.40 4.19
N GLN A 2 -33.34 -5.06 3.59
CA GLN A 2 -32.66 -5.96 2.62
C GLN A 2 -31.88 -7.13 3.26
N PHE A 3 -31.62 -7.08 4.58
CA PHE A 3 -30.87 -8.10 5.32
C PHE A 3 -31.63 -9.43 5.55
N GLU A 4 -32.96 -9.42 5.59
CA GLU A 4 -33.75 -10.64 5.87
C GLU A 4 -33.83 -11.59 4.67
N LYS A 5 -33.66 -11.06 3.45
CA LYS A 5 -33.81 -11.84 2.21
C LYS A 5 -32.56 -12.62 1.79
N LEU A 6 -31.39 -12.34 2.35
CA LEU A 6 -30.12 -12.90 1.86
C LEU A 6 -29.45 -13.93 2.80
N LEU A 7 -29.73 -13.93 4.10
CA LEU A 7 -28.99 -14.77 5.07
C LEU A 7 -29.87 -15.62 6.00
N GLY A 8 -31.19 -15.46 5.94
CA GLY A 8 -32.10 -16.11 6.88
C GLY A 8 -32.00 -15.51 8.31
N PRO A 9 -33.12 -15.31 9.00
CA PRO A 9 -33.17 -14.58 10.28
C PRO A 9 -32.40 -15.25 11.44
N LEU A 10 -32.03 -16.53 11.31
CA LEU A 10 -31.38 -17.32 12.37
C LEU A 10 -29.85 -17.12 12.44
N HIS A 11 -29.16 -17.00 11.29
CA HIS A 11 -27.69 -16.82 11.27
C HIS A 11 -27.27 -15.41 11.68
N VAL A 12 -28.07 -14.41 11.31
CA VAL A 12 -27.81 -13.00 11.64
C VAL A 12 -27.92 -12.77 13.16
N LYS A 13 -28.94 -13.34 13.81
CA LYS A 13 -29.08 -13.25 15.27
C LYS A 13 -27.95 -13.95 16.02
N SER A 14 -27.48 -15.11 15.54
CA SER A 14 -26.37 -15.84 16.17
C SER A 14 -25.06 -15.06 16.08
N ALA A 15 -24.72 -14.55 14.89
CA ALA A 15 -23.51 -13.77 14.68
C ALA A 15 -23.55 -12.43 15.43
N MET A 16 -24.71 -11.76 15.46
CA MET A 16 -24.90 -10.55 16.25
C MET A 16 -24.83 -10.81 17.76
N ALA A 17 -25.32 -11.95 18.24
CA ALA A 17 -25.24 -12.33 19.65
C ALA A 17 -23.80 -12.69 20.07
N GLU A 18 -23.01 -13.30 19.18
CA GLU A 18 -21.58 -13.55 19.42
C GLU A 18 -20.76 -12.26 19.44
N LEU A 19 -21.02 -11.32 18.51
CA LEU A 19 -20.42 -9.99 18.51
C LEU A 19 -20.76 -9.21 19.79
N SER A 20 -22.03 -9.23 20.21
CA SER A 20 -22.49 -8.57 21.45
C SER A 20 -21.85 -9.16 22.71
N ARG A 21 -21.52 -10.46 22.71
CA ARG A 21 -20.79 -11.11 23.81
C ARG A 21 -19.29 -10.79 23.78
N SER A 22 -18.71 -10.62 22.60
CA SER A 22 -17.29 -10.27 22.43
C SER A 22 -16.98 -8.82 22.83
N GLU A 23 -17.94 -7.90 22.69
CA GLU A 23 -17.80 -6.50 23.13
C GLU A 23 -17.98 -6.30 24.64
N ARG A 24 -18.65 -7.21 25.35
CA ARG A 24 -19.01 -7.03 26.77
C ARG A 24 -18.02 -7.63 27.78
N GLY A 25 -16.94 -8.26 27.31
CA GLY A 25 -16.12 -9.15 28.13
C GLY A 25 -14.62 -8.85 28.23
N ASP A 26 -14.11 -7.69 27.79
CA ASP A 26 -12.65 -7.48 27.81
C ASP A 26 -12.23 -6.00 27.97
N ASP A 27 -12.64 -5.40 29.09
CA ASP A 27 -11.97 -4.21 29.64
C ASP A 27 -10.89 -4.71 30.62
N GLY A 28 -9.77 -5.23 30.12
CA GLY A 28 -8.61 -5.45 31.00
C GLY A 28 -7.51 -6.41 30.58
N GLU A 29 -7.71 -7.34 29.64
CA GLU A 29 -6.62 -8.26 29.28
C GLU A 29 -5.71 -7.68 28.20
N SER A 30 -4.41 -7.62 28.52
CA SER A 30 -3.36 -7.25 27.58
C SER A 30 -3.31 -8.27 26.45
N VAL A 31 -4.04 -8.03 25.36
CA VAL A 31 -4.11 -8.85 24.13
C VAL A 31 -2.73 -9.44 23.77
N LYS A 32 -2.54 -10.76 23.85
CA LYS A 32 -1.21 -11.35 23.63
C LYS A 32 -0.81 -11.25 22.16
N PHE A 33 0.47 -10.97 21.86
CA PHE A 33 1.01 -11.00 20.48
C PHE A 33 0.75 -12.36 19.78
N SER A 34 0.58 -13.43 20.55
CA SER A 34 0.19 -14.76 20.06
C SER A 34 -1.16 -14.79 19.34
N GLU A 35 -2.14 -13.95 19.74
CA GLU A 35 -3.47 -13.88 19.10
C GLU A 35 -3.43 -13.18 17.74
N LEU A 36 -2.35 -12.46 17.45
CA LEU A 36 -2.08 -11.89 16.14
C LEU A 36 -1.68 -12.96 15.11
N PHE A 37 -1.07 -14.06 15.59
CA PHE A 37 -0.56 -15.15 14.77
C PHE A 37 -1.44 -16.41 14.76
N TYR A 38 -2.37 -16.55 15.70
CA TYR A 38 -3.31 -17.67 15.77
C TYR A 38 -4.77 -17.20 15.72
N GLY A 39 -5.51 -17.62 14.68
CA GLY A 39 -6.96 -17.48 14.60
C GLY A 39 -7.47 -16.59 13.46
N ARG A 40 -8.73 -16.14 13.60
CA ARG A 40 -9.54 -15.44 12.59
C ARG A 40 -8.95 -14.10 12.11
N HIS A 41 -7.96 -13.57 12.82
CA HIS A 41 -7.32 -12.27 12.55
C HIS A 41 -6.02 -12.36 11.75
N PHE A 42 -5.43 -13.55 11.61
CA PHE A 42 -4.15 -13.76 10.92
C PHE A 42 -4.20 -13.28 9.46
N ASN A 43 -5.28 -13.55 8.74
CA ASN A 43 -5.43 -13.15 7.33
C ASN A 43 -5.40 -11.62 7.17
N VAL A 44 -6.00 -10.89 8.10
CA VAL A 44 -6.02 -9.43 8.05
C VAL A 44 -4.63 -8.86 8.31
N VAL A 45 -3.94 -9.39 9.32
CA VAL A 45 -2.55 -9.03 9.62
C VAL A 45 -1.63 -9.37 8.45
N PHE A 46 -1.85 -10.51 7.81
CA PHE A 46 -1.10 -10.94 6.63
C PHE A 46 -1.33 -10.01 5.44
N ILE A 47 -2.58 -9.60 5.16
CA ILE A 47 -2.90 -8.63 4.10
C ILE A 47 -2.21 -7.29 4.40
N GLY A 48 -2.31 -6.78 5.62
CA GLY A 48 -1.70 -5.51 6.02
C GLY A 48 -0.17 -5.53 5.93
N THR A 49 0.45 -6.58 6.46
CA THR A 49 1.90 -6.76 6.45
C THR A 49 2.43 -6.91 5.02
N THR A 50 1.77 -7.75 4.22
CA THR A 50 2.14 -7.96 2.81
C THR A 50 1.96 -6.69 2.00
N LEU A 51 0.91 -5.90 2.26
CA LEU A 51 0.67 -4.64 1.57
C LEU A 51 1.76 -3.60 1.86
N PHE A 52 2.19 -3.46 3.12
CA PHE A 52 3.32 -2.61 3.48
C PHE A 52 4.65 -3.12 2.93
N ALA A 53 4.85 -4.44 2.89
CA ALA A 53 6.02 -5.03 2.26
C ALA A 53 6.05 -4.72 0.75
N LEU A 54 4.91 -4.88 0.05
CA LEU A 54 4.78 -4.58 -1.39
C LEU A 54 4.94 -3.09 -1.70
N GLN A 55 4.45 -2.20 -0.84
CA GLN A 55 4.77 -0.77 -0.93
C GLN A 55 6.28 -0.54 -0.88
N GLN A 56 7.01 -1.21 0.02
CA GLN A 56 8.45 -1.01 0.11
C GLN A 56 9.23 -1.65 -1.04
N LEU A 57 8.79 -2.83 -1.49
CA LEU A 57 9.32 -3.49 -2.66
C LEU A 57 9.05 -2.72 -3.96
N SER A 58 8.07 -1.81 -3.99
CA SER A 58 7.88 -0.87 -5.11
C SER A 58 9.06 0.09 -5.30
N GLY A 59 9.92 0.22 -4.29
CA GLY A 59 11.13 1.05 -4.36
C GLY A 59 10.91 2.53 -4.05
N ILE A 60 9.79 2.92 -3.42
CA ILE A 60 9.49 4.33 -3.12
C ILE A 60 10.63 5.06 -2.41
N ASN A 61 11.25 4.44 -1.42
CA ASN A 61 12.41 5.02 -0.72
C ASN A 61 13.63 5.18 -1.64
N SER A 62 13.83 4.24 -2.57
CA SER A 62 14.89 4.36 -3.57
C SER A 62 14.63 5.50 -4.55
N VAL A 63 13.40 5.65 -5.00
CA VAL A 63 13.02 6.72 -5.92
C VAL A 63 13.21 8.09 -5.27
N PHE A 64 12.79 8.25 -4.02
CA PHE A 64 13.04 9.48 -3.27
C PHE A 64 14.54 9.74 -3.09
N TYR A 65 15.32 8.74 -2.72
CA TYR A 65 16.77 8.88 -2.57
C TYR A 65 17.48 9.28 -3.87
N PHE A 66 17.14 8.62 -4.99
CA PHE A 66 17.75 8.88 -6.29
C PHE A 66 17.22 10.12 -7.00
N SER A 67 16.04 10.62 -6.61
CA SER A 67 15.44 11.81 -7.23
C SER A 67 16.41 12.99 -7.26
N SER A 68 17.06 13.30 -6.13
CA SER A 68 18.06 14.37 -6.05
C SER A 68 19.21 14.19 -7.05
N THR A 69 19.73 12.97 -7.20
CA THR A 69 20.82 12.67 -8.14
C THR A 69 20.36 12.80 -9.59
N VAL A 70 19.16 12.32 -9.92
CA VAL A 70 18.58 12.40 -11.27
C VAL A 70 18.27 13.85 -11.65
N PHE A 71 17.69 14.64 -10.74
CA PHE A 71 17.44 16.06 -10.98
C PHE A 71 18.75 16.87 -11.11
N ARG A 72 19.79 16.50 -10.35
CA ARG A 72 21.11 17.13 -10.50
C ARG A 72 21.71 16.87 -11.89
N SER A 73 21.41 15.73 -12.52
CA SER A 73 21.88 15.42 -13.88
C SER A 73 21.28 16.32 -14.96
N VAL A 74 20.13 16.95 -14.72
CA VAL A 74 19.54 17.99 -15.59
C VAL A 74 19.89 19.42 -15.17
N GLY A 75 20.79 19.59 -14.20
CA GLY A 75 21.19 20.90 -13.69
C GLY A 75 20.26 21.51 -12.63
N VAL A 76 19.29 20.74 -12.10
CA VAL A 76 18.42 21.19 -11.01
C VAL A 76 19.10 20.89 -9.67
N PRO A 77 19.22 21.87 -8.75
CA PRO A 77 19.83 21.62 -7.45
C PRO A 77 18.98 20.69 -6.58
N SER A 78 19.62 19.89 -5.74
CA SER A 78 18.96 18.85 -4.92
C SER A 78 17.89 19.40 -3.98
N SER A 79 18.04 20.64 -3.51
CA SER A 79 17.03 21.32 -2.68
C SER A 79 15.71 21.52 -3.43
N LEU A 80 15.78 22.04 -4.66
CA LEU A 80 14.61 22.20 -5.54
C LEU A 80 14.00 20.85 -5.91
N ALA A 81 14.82 19.83 -6.19
CA ALA A 81 14.34 18.49 -6.49
C ALA A 81 13.49 17.92 -5.35
N ASN A 82 13.98 17.99 -4.11
CA ASN A 82 13.26 17.51 -2.93
C ASN A 82 11.97 18.30 -2.67
N ILE A 83 11.99 19.63 -2.88
CA ILE A 83 10.79 20.46 -2.78
C ILE A 83 9.75 20.05 -3.83
N CYS A 84 10.16 19.88 -5.10
CA CYS A 84 9.27 19.43 -6.17
C CYS A 84 8.65 18.07 -5.88
N MET A 85 9.45 17.11 -5.39
CA MET A 85 8.98 15.79 -4.98
C MET A 85 7.98 15.87 -3.83
N GLY A 86 8.24 16.74 -2.84
CA GLY A 86 7.32 17.00 -1.73
C GLY A 86 5.98 17.59 -2.19
N ILE A 87 6.02 18.57 -3.10
CA ILE A 87 4.81 19.20 -3.67
C ILE A 87 4.01 18.17 -4.49
N ALA A 88 4.68 17.40 -5.35
CA ALA A 88 4.03 16.34 -6.13
C ALA A 88 3.36 15.32 -5.21
N ASN A 89 4.05 14.90 -4.13
CA ASN A 89 3.50 13.96 -3.16
C ASN A 89 2.30 14.53 -2.40
N LEU A 90 2.35 15.80 -1.99
CA LEU A 90 1.24 16.47 -1.32
C LEU A 90 0.03 16.60 -2.24
N LEU A 91 0.23 17.09 -3.47
CA LEU A 91 -0.84 17.22 -4.47
C LEU A 91 -1.47 15.87 -4.80
N GLY A 92 -0.63 14.85 -5.05
CA GLY A 92 -1.11 13.49 -5.30
C GLY A 92 -1.94 12.94 -4.14
N SER A 93 -1.55 13.22 -2.89
CA SER A 93 -2.29 12.80 -1.70
C SER A 93 -3.63 13.54 -1.53
N ILE A 94 -3.69 14.84 -1.84
CA ILE A 94 -4.95 15.61 -1.83
C ILE A 94 -5.90 15.06 -2.90
N ILE A 95 -5.39 14.81 -4.11
CA ILE A 95 -6.18 14.21 -5.19
C ILE A 95 -6.65 12.81 -4.78
N ALA A 96 -5.79 12.00 -4.15
CA ALA A 96 -6.15 10.69 -3.64
C ALA A 96 -7.33 10.77 -2.68
N MET A 97 -7.32 11.72 -1.75
CA MET A 97 -8.41 11.91 -0.78
C MET A 97 -9.74 12.19 -1.50
N LEU A 98 -9.74 13.11 -2.49
CA LEU A 98 -10.93 13.43 -3.28
C LEU A 98 -11.43 12.27 -4.14
N LEU A 99 -10.51 11.47 -4.68
CA LEU A 99 -10.83 10.32 -5.51
C LEU A 99 -11.24 9.09 -4.69
N MET A 100 -10.77 8.96 -3.45
CA MET A 100 -11.03 7.81 -2.58
C MET A 100 -12.53 7.66 -2.31
N ASP A 101 -13.22 8.78 -2.10
CA ASP A 101 -14.67 8.78 -1.88
C ASP A 101 -15.44 8.45 -3.16
N LYS A 102 -14.89 8.73 -4.34
CA LYS A 102 -15.55 8.47 -5.64
C LYS A 102 -15.26 7.06 -6.17
N LEU A 103 -14.00 6.66 -6.25
CA LEU A 103 -13.55 5.41 -6.89
C LEU A 103 -13.48 4.22 -5.93
N GLY A 104 -13.40 4.46 -4.62
CA GLY A 104 -13.17 3.42 -3.62
C GLY A 104 -11.68 3.13 -3.39
N ARG A 105 -11.39 2.48 -2.27
CA ARG A 105 -10.00 2.26 -1.78
C ARG A 105 -9.28 1.22 -2.63
N LYS A 106 -9.97 0.12 -2.97
CA LYS A 106 -9.38 -1.00 -3.72
C LYS A 106 -8.98 -0.57 -5.11
N MET A 107 -9.87 0.12 -5.83
CA MET A 107 -9.61 0.58 -7.20
C MET A 107 -8.47 1.59 -7.26
N LEU A 108 -8.41 2.51 -6.29
CA LEU A 108 -7.35 3.51 -6.22
C LEU A 108 -5.99 2.86 -5.94
N LEU A 109 -5.96 1.85 -5.07
CA LEU A 109 -4.74 1.10 -4.74
C LEU A 109 -4.25 0.25 -5.92
N VAL A 110 -5.14 -0.46 -6.63
CA VAL A 110 -4.78 -1.22 -7.85
C VAL A 110 -4.29 -0.28 -8.94
N GLY A 111 -4.99 0.82 -9.19
CA GLY A 111 -4.60 1.83 -10.18
C GLY A 111 -3.22 2.41 -9.87
N SER A 112 -2.97 2.75 -8.62
CA SER A 112 -1.67 3.25 -8.16
C SER A 112 -0.54 2.26 -8.44
N PHE A 113 -0.66 0.99 -8.03
CA PHE A 113 0.36 -0.02 -8.32
C PHE A 113 0.57 -0.24 -9.82
N PHE A 114 -0.49 -0.17 -10.63
CA PHE A 114 -0.39 -0.28 -12.08
C PHE A 114 0.37 0.90 -12.70
N PHE A 115 0.03 2.14 -12.34
CA PHE A 115 0.73 3.34 -12.84
C PHE A 115 2.19 3.40 -12.34
N MET A 116 2.46 2.94 -11.12
CA MET A 116 3.83 2.79 -10.62
C MET A 116 4.62 1.76 -11.44
N ALA A 117 4.04 0.60 -11.74
CA ALA A 117 4.67 -0.41 -12.58
C ALA A 117 5.00 0.13 -13.98
N PHE A 118 4.04 0.85 -14.58
CA PHE A 118 4.21 1.49 -15.89
C PHE A 118 5.34 2.53 -15.86
N SER A 119 5.36 3.39 -14.85
CA SER A 119 6.39 4.42 -14.71
C SER A 119 7.80 3.83 -14.50
N MET A 120 7.91 2.77 -13.69
CA MET A 120 9.18 2.05 -13.52
C MET A 120 9.61 1.33 -14.79
N GLY A 121 8.66 0.79 -15.57
CA GLY A 121 8.92 0.21 -16.88
C GLY A 121 9.50 1.25 -17.85
N LEU A 122 8.95 2.46 -17.87
CA LEU A 122 9.49 3.57 -18.67
C LEU A 122 10.91 3.95 -18.24
N GLN A 123 11.18 4.00 -16.94
CA GLN A 123 12.53 4.28 -16.41
C GLN A 123 13.53 3.17 -16.74
N ALA A 124 13.11 1.90 -16.70
CA ALA A 124 13.94 0.78 -17.12
C ALA A 124 14.35 0.87 -18.60
N ILE A 125 13.43 1.28 -19.48
CA ILE A 125 13.71 1.51 -20.90
C ILE A 125 14.61 2.75 -21.07
N GLY A 126 14.31 3.83 -20.34
CA GLY A 126 15.09 5.07 -20.35
C GLY A 126 16.52 4.89 -19.85
N ALA A 127 16.77 3.98 -18.91
CA ALA A 127 18.10 3.64 -18.40
C ALA A 127 18.99 2.93 -19.42
N ASN A 128 18.44 2.52 -20.58
CA ASN A 128 19.21 1.88 -21.62
C ASN A 128 20.14 2.90 -22.32
N ARG A 129 21.42 2.55 -22.43
CA ARG A 129 22.53 3.45 -22.83
C ARG A 129 22.40 4.03 -24.25
N HIS A 130 21.47 3.52 -25.05
CA HIS A 130 21.27 3.93 -26.45
C HIS A 130 20.43 5.22 -26.63
N LEU A 131 19.81 5.78 -25.58
CA LEU A 131 18.87 6.90 -25.71
C LEU A 131 19.48 8.31 -25.57
N GLY A 132 20.79 8.46 -25.32
CA GLY A 132 21.45 9.77 -25.25
C GLY A 132 20.74 10.74 -24.29
N SER A 133 20.51 12.00 -24.72
CA SER A 133 19.84 13.03 -23.91
C SER A 133 18.36 12.74 -23.61
N ALA A 134 17.68 11.93 -24.42
CA ALA A 134 16.27 11.56 -24.19
C ALA A 134 16.09 10.67 -22.95
N SER A 135 17.12 9.90 -22.59
CA SER A 135 17.19 9.07 -21.38
C SER A 135 16.93 9.89 -20.11
N VAL A 136 17.48 11.11 -20.06
CA VAL A 136 17.44 11.95 -18.87
C VAL A 136 16.04 12.53 -18.65
N TYR A 137 15.40 13.03 -19.72
CA TYR A 137 14.02 13.53 -19.66
C TYR A 137 13.02 12.42 -19.28
N LEU A 138 13.20 11.21 -19.83
CA LEU A 138 12.40 10.04 -19.47
C LEU A 138 12.59 9.64 -18.00
N SER A 139 13.81 9.74 -17.48
CA SER A 139 14.11 9.42 -16.07
C SER A 139 13.45 10.43 -15.12
N VAL A 140 13.56 11.74 -15.39
CA VAL A 140 12.92 12.79 -14.58
C VAL A 140 11.40 12.65 -14.63
N GLY A 141 10.83 12.51 -15.83
CA GLY A 141 9.38 12.32 -16.01
C GLY A 141 8.87 11.04 -15.34
N GLY A 142 9.61 9.95 -15.44
CA GLY A 142 9.28 8.69 -14.78
C GLY A 142 9.29 8.79 -13.26
N ILE A 143 10.31 9.41 -12.65
CA ILE A 143 10.34 9.60 -11.19
C ILE A 143 9.13 10.43 -10.73
N LEU A 144 8.81 11.53 -11.41
CA LEU A 144 7.66 12.36 -11.07
C LEU A 144 6.33 11.59 -11.23
N LEU A 145 6.16 10.87 -12.34
CA LEU A 145 4.96 10.08 -12.58
C LEU A 145 4.83 8.95 -11.54
N PHE A 146 5.94 8.33 -11.15
CA PHE A 146 5.95 7.29 -10.13
C PHE A 146 5.52 7.84 -8.78
N VAL A 147 6.05 9.01 -8.38
CA VAL A 147 5.70 9.66 -7.11
C VAL A 147 4.22 10.04 -7.12
N LEU A 148 3.74 10.67 -8.18
CA LEU A 148 2.32 10.99 -8.32
C LEU A 148 1.45 9.72 -8.24
N ALA A 149 1.81 8.66 -8.95
CA ALA A 149 1.11 7.39 -8.91
C ALA A 149 1.10 6.78 -7.50
N PHE A 150 2.23 6.82 -6.78
CA PHE A 150 2.34 6.35 -5.41
C PHE A 150 1.41 7.16 -4.49
N SER A 151 1.52 8.48 -4.52
CA SER A 151 0.74 9.39 -3.66
C SER A 151 -0.76 9.35 -3.95
N LEU A 152 -1.15 8.99 -5.17
CA LEU A 152 -2.56 8.84 -5.55
C LEU A 152 -3.25 7.65 -4.89
N GLY A 153 -2.53 6.65 -4.39
CA GLY A 153 -3.17 5.47 -3.82
C GLY A 153 -2.28 4.71 -2.85
N ALA A 154 -1.16 4.17 -3.33
CA ALA A 154 -0.26 3.37 -2.53
C ALA A 154 0.27 4.11 -1.30
N GLY A 155 0.40 5.43 -1.29
CA GLY A 155 0.74 6.20 -0.08
C GLY A 155 -0.40 6.23 0.96
N PRO A 156 -1.52 6.94 0.68
CA PRO A 156 -2.55 7.20 1.68
C PRO A 156 -3.50 6.01 1.92
N VAL A 157 -3.77 5.18 0.91
CA VAL A 157 -4.82 4.15 1.00
C VAL A 157 -4.48 3.10 2.06
N PRO A 158 -3.28 2.50 2.12
CA PRO A 158 -2.99 1.47 3.12
C PRO A 158 -3.03 2.02 4.55
N GLY A 159 -2.62 3.28 4.76
CA GLY A 159 -2.72 3.95 6.06
C GLY A 159 -4.16 4.11 6.55
N LEU A 160 -5.14 4.22 5.64
CA LEU A 160 -6.57 4.35 5.96
C LEU A 160 -7.29 3.00 5.97
N LEU A 161 -6.91 2.10 5.07
CA LEU A 161 -7.53 0.80 4.89
C LEU A 161 -7.17 -0.17 6.02
N LEU A 162 -5.93 -0.18 6.51
CA LEU A 162 -5.55 -1.11 7.57
C LEU A 162 -6.28 -0.85 8.90
N PRO A 163 -6.45 0.39 9.40
CA PRO A 163 -7.31 0.66 10.56
C PRO A 163 -8.76 0.23 10.34
N GLU A 164 -9.30 0.40 9.12
CA GLU A 164 -10.67 0.00 8.74
C GLU A 164 -10.85 -1.53 8.75
N ILE A 165 -9.81 -2.31 8.43
CA ILE A 165 -9.89 -3.78 8.37
C ILE A 165 -9.46 -4.43 9.71
N PHE A 166 -8.61 -3.78 10.51
CA PHE A 166 -8.17 -4.32 11.79
C PHE A 166 -9.27 -4.24 12.88
N PRO A 167 -9.54 -5.34 13.61
CA PRO A 167 -10.39 -5.33 14.78
C PRO A 167 -9.86 -4.33 15.83
N ASN A 168 -10.77 -3.58 16.47
CA ASN A 168 -10.41 -2.56 17.47
C ASN A 168 -9.44 -3.10 18.54
N LYS A 169 -9.60 -4.35 18.98
CA LYS A 169 -8.79 -4.99 20.03
C LYS A 169 -7.31 -5.19 19.64
N ILE A 170 -7.02 -5.53 18.38
CA ILE A 170 -5.65 -5.84 17.92
C ILE A 170 -5.01 -4.73 17.09
N ARG A 171 -5.78 -3.69 16.70
CA ARG A 171 -5.36 -2.67 15.72
C ARG A 171 -4.00 -2.05 16.03
N ALA A 172 -3.77 -1.61 17.27
CA ALA A 172 -2.52 -0.96 17.66
C ALA A 172 -1.31 -1.91 17.55
N LYS A 173 -1.46 -3.17 17.98
CA LYS A 173 -0.40 -4.19 17.93
C LYS A 173 -0.13 -4.67 16.50
N ALA A 174 -1.17 -4.87 15.71
CA ALA A 174 -1.05 -5.22 14.30
C ALA A 174 -0.38 -4.10 13.49
N MET A 175 -0.71 -2.85 13.77
CA MET A 175 -0.04 -1.70 13.18
C MET A 175 1.44 -1.61 13.56
N ALA A 176 1.76 -1.79 14.84
CA ALA A 176 3.15 -1.79 15.28
C ALA A 176 3.97 -2.88 14.59
N LEU A 177 3.41 -4.09 14.44
CA LEU A 177 4.04 -5.20 13.72
C LEU A 177 4.25 -4.86 12.23
N CYS A 178 3.20 -4.38 11.56
CA CYS A 178 3.27 -3.96 10.16
C CYS A 178 4.35 -2.89 9.93
N MET A 179 4.40 -1.89 10.82
CA MET A 179 5.41 -0.82 10.77
C MET A 179 6.82 -1.33 11.09
N SER A 180 6.97 -2.30 11.99
CA SER A 180 8.27 -2.92 12.26
C SER A 180 8.80 -3.67 11.04
N VAL A 181 7.96 -4.48 10.40
CA VAL A 181 8.30 -5.17 9.14
C VAL A 181 8.63 -4.15 8.04
N HIS A 182 7.84 -3.09 7.92
CA HIS A 182 8.10 -1.99 6.99
C HIS A 182 9.51 -1.41 7.20
N ASN A 183 9.86 -1.00 8.42
CA ASN A 183 11.18 -0.45 8.73
C ASN A 183 12.33 -1.45 8.54
N PHE A 184 12.09 -2.73 8.80
CA PHE A 184 13.06 -3.80 8.61
C PHE A 184 13.41 -4.01 7.14
N PHE A 185 12.39 -4.10 6.26
CA PHE A 185 12.60 -4.20 4.82
C PHE A 185 13.27 -2.95 4.25
N VAL A 186 12.91 -1.76 4.74
CA VAL A 186 13.60 -0.52 4.36
C VAL A 186 15.07 -0.56 4.74
N SER A 187 15.41 -0.95 5.97
CA SER A 187 16.80 -0.86 6.44
C SER A 187 17.72 -1.90 5.78
N LEU A 188 17.23 -3.12 5.52
CA LEU A 188 18.06 -4.21 5.01
C LEU A 188 18.04 -4.34 3.49
N LEU A 189 16.88 -4.19 2.86
CA LEU A 189 16.71 -4.43 1.44
C LEU A 189 17.21 -3.22 0.63
N PHE A 190 16.93 -2.00 1.10
CA PHE A 190 17.24 -0.75 0.40
C PHE A 190 18.74 -0.57 0.12
N LEU A 191 19.60 -0.57 1.15
CA LEU A 191 21.03 -0.31 0.94
C LEU A 191 21.70 -1.42 0.12
N ARG A 192 21.26 -2.67 0.30
CA ARG A 192 21.93 -3.83 -0.30
C ARG A 192 21.58 -4.05 -1.76
N LEU A 193 20.33 -3.84 -2.18
CA LEU A 193 19.97 -3.84 -3.61
C LEU A 193 20.65 -2.67 -4.33
N LEU A 194 20.84 -1.54 -3.65
CA LEU A 194 21.36 -0.31 -4.23
C LEU A 194 22.87 -0.36 -4.48
N GLU A 195 23.63 -1.01 -3.60
CA GLU A 195 25.09 -1.17 -3.78
C GLU A 195 25.47 -2.19 -4.86
N GLN A 196 24.61 -3.19 -5.13
CA GLN A 196 24.98 -4.34 -5.96
C GLN A 196 24.35 -4.36 -7.35
N LEU A 197 23.29 -3.57 -7.61
CA LEU A 197 22.51 -3.66 -8.85
C LEU A 197 22.54 -2.36 -9.65
N GLY A 198 22.76 -2.48 -10.96
CA GLY A 198 22.68 -1.35 -11.88
C GLY A 198 21.25 -0.77 -12.00
N PRO A 199 21.09 0.51 -12.36
CA PRO A 199 19.79 1.21 -12.40
C PRO A 199 18.71 0.48 -13.21
N GLN A 200 19.08 -0.09 -14.36
CA GLN A 200 18.15 -0.81 -15.23
C GLN A 200 17.56 -2.07 -14.57
N VAL A 201 18.41 -2.85 -13.88
CA VAL A 201 17.96 -4.05 -13.17
C VAL A 201 17.11 -3.67 -11.96
N LEU A 202 17.46 -2.57 -11.29
CA LEU A 202 16.70 -2.05 -10.16
C LEU A 202 15.28 -1.61 -10.56
N TYR A 203 15.15 -0.81 -11.62
CA TYR A 203 13.83 -0.33 -12.09
C TYR A 203 12.96 -1.46 -12.64
N THR A 204 13.55 -2.47 -13.31
CA THR A 204 12.79 -3.65 -13.75
C THR A 204 12.29 -4.49 -12.58
N MET A 205 13.11 -4.68 -11.54
CA MET A 205 12.69 -5.35 -10.30
C MET A 205 11.54 -4.61 -9.62
N PHE A 206 11.64 -3.28 -9.47
CA PHE A 206 10.56 -2.47 -8.90
C PHE A 206 9.28 -2.50 -9.73
N SER A 207 9.40 -2.46 -11.06
CA SER A 207 8.24 -2.62 -11.95
C SER A 207 7.55 -3.97 -11.74
N SER A 208 8.33 -5.06 -11.68
CA SER A 208 7.79 -6.40 -11.43
C SER A 208 7.11 -6.52 -10.06
N ALA A 209 7.71 -5.95 -9.02
CA ALA A 209 7.13 -5.91 -7.68
C ALA A 209 5.82 -5.11 -7.65
N CYS A 210 5.74 -4.00 -8.38
CA CYS A 210 4.50 -3.23 -8.52
C CYS A 210 3.39 -4.02 -9.22
N VAL A 211 3.72 -4.81 -10.26
CA VAL A 211 2.75 -5.69 -10.93
C VAL A 211 2.22 -6.76 -9.98
N VAL A 212 3.12 -7.42 -9.24
CA VAL A 212 2.75 -8.39 -8.20
C VAL A 212 1.85 -7.72 -7.15
N GLY A 213 2.19 -6.48 -6.74
CA GLY A 213 1.38 -5.68 -5.83
C GLY A 213 -0.03 -5.41 -6.37
N ALA A 214 -0.17 -5.00 -7.62
CA ALA A 214 -1.47 -4.79 -8.26
C ALA A 214 -2.32 -6.07 -8.28
N ILE A 215 -1.71 -7.23 -8.60
CA ILE A 215 -2.39 -8.53 -8.60
C ILE A 215 -2.80 -8.93 -7.19
N PHE A 216 -1.91 -8.75 -6.21
CA PHE A 216 -2.18 -9.07 -4.80
C PHE A 216 -3.36 -8.26 -4.28
N VAL A 217 -3.37 -6.93 -4.49
CA VAL A 217 -4.46 -6.05 -4.08
C VAL A 217 -5.76 -6.44 -4.77
N ARG A 218 -5.72 -6.73 -6.07
CA ARG A 218 -6.92 -7.13 -6.80
C ARG A 218 -7.56 -8.40 -6.24
N ARG A 219 -6.75 -9.38 -5.82
CA ARG A 219 -7.23 -10.67 -5.29
C ARG A 219 -7.59 -10.65 -3.80
N HIS A 220 -6.75 -10.07 -2.95
CA HIS A 220 -6.86 -10.23 -1.50
C HIS A 220 -7.47 -9.02 -0.78
N VAL A 221 -7.42 -7.81 -1.37
CA VAL A 221 -7.99 -6.62 -0.73
C VAL A 221 -9.47 -6.51 -1.07
N VAL A 222 -10.30 -6.33 -0.04
CA VAL A 222 -11.74 -6.07 -0.16
C VAL A 222 -12.01 -4.57 -0.25
N GLU A 223 -13.06 -4.18 -0.98
CA GLU A 223 -13.48 -2.78 -1.01
C GLU A 223 -14.18 -2.41 0.31
N THR A 224 -13.71 -1.36 0.96
CA THR A 224 -14.23 -0.85 2.24
C THR A 224 -15.21 0.30 2.06
N LYS A 225 -15.30 0.90 0.86
CA LYS A 225 -16.22 2.00 0.58
C LYS A 225 -17.69 1.61 0.85
N GLY A 226 -18.33 2.39 1.72
CA GLY A 226 -19.77 2.27 2.00
C GLY A 226 -20.17 1.05 2.82
N LYS A 227 -19.20 0.31 3.37
CA LYS A 227 -19.45 -0.86 4.22
C LYS A 227 -19.23 -0.54 5.68
N THR A 228 -20.02 -1.15 6.55
CA THR A 228 -19.78 -1.09 8.00
C THR A 228 -18.60 -1.99 8.39
N LEU A 229 -17.98 -1.72 9.54
CA LEU A 229 -16.90 -2.57 10.10
C LEU A 229 -17.31 -4.06 10.16
N GLN A 230 -18.57 -4.33 10.50
CA GLN A 230 -19.13 -5.69 10.58
C GLN A 230 -19.25 -6.35 9.19
N GLU A 231 -19.67 -5.59 8.17
CA GLU A 231 -19.74 -6.08 6.79
C GLU A 231 -18.36 -6.37 6.18
N ILE A 232 -17.35 -5.59 6.57
CA ILE A 232 -15.95 -5.82 6.20
C ILE A 232 -15.45 -7.13 6.84
N GLU A 233 -15.72 -7.34 8.13
CA GLU A 233 -15.36 -8.58 8.83
C GLU A 233 -16.02 -9.80 8.18
N VAL A 234 -17.32 -9.74 7.87
CA VAL A 234 -18.03 -10.85 7.18
C VAL A 234 -17.50 -11.07 5.76
N SER A 235 -17.18 -10.02 5.01
CA SER A 235 -16.62 -10.14 3.64
C SER A 235 -15.25 -10.85 3.66
N LEU A 236 -14.45 -10.63 4.70
CA LEU A 236 -13.15 -11.30 4.86
C LEU A 236 -13.31 -12.77 5.25
N LEU A 237 -14.39 -13.13 5.95
CA LEU A 237 -14.73 -14.51 6.28
C LEU A 237 -15.31 -15.30 5.09
N GLN A 238 -16.04 -14.64 4.19
CA GLN A 238 -16.58 -15.27 2.98
C GLN A 238 -15.55 -15.48 1.86
N THR A 239 -14.38 -14.82 1.95
CA THR A 239 -13.26 -15.05 1.01
C THR A 239 -12.39 -16.23 1.45
N GLN A 240 -12.75 -16.92 2.56
CA GLN A 240 -12.19 -18.20 2.99
C GLN A 240 -12.81 -19.36 2.21
#